data_AF-A0A7S4J737-F1
#
_entry.id   AF-A0A7S4J737-F1
#
_cell.length_a   1.000
_cell.length_b   1.000
_cell.length_c   1.000
_cell.angle_alpha   90.00
_cell.angle_beta   90.00
_cell.angle_gamma   90.00
#
_symmetry.space_group_name_H-M   'P 1'
#
loop_
_entity.id
_entity.type
_entity.pdbx_description
1 polymer ?
#
loop_
_entity_poly.entity_id
_entity_poly.type
_entity_poly.pdbx_seq_one_letter_code
_entity_poly.pdbx_strand_id
1 'polypeptide(L)'
;SKEMEVDTSVEDAASKALEAQLDAEQKEEDAITKLLVLGTGESGKSTVFKQMKILYSVPDPPAKFILVCRANLFGNAHAVAGGMKVLNIGYGGAEGEAAMTRILALPADGNADVTPDLVESFAVAYKDTGIDQAIERAAEYQLNDSTRYFWERAEEILKSDYLPSEQDVLRA
;
A
#
# COMPACT_ATOMS: atom_id res chain seq x y z
N SER A 1 -35.56 -16.69 -51.61
CA SER A 1 -34.19 -16.93 -52.11
C SER A 1 -33.28 -15.73 -51.93
N LYS A 2 -33.70 -14.50 -52.28
CA LYS A 2 -32.85 -13.30 -52.18
C LYS A 2 -32.61 -12.77 -50.75
N GLU A 3 -33.53 -13.02 -49.82
CA GLU A 3 -33.35 -12.63 -48.39
C GLU A 3 -32.38 -13.55 -47.64
N MET A 4 -32.30 -14.83 -48.02
CA MET A 4 -31.43 -15.82 -47.37
C MET A 4 -29.95 -15.66 -47.75
N GLU A 5 -29.65 -15.18 -48.96
CA GLU A 5 -28.29 -14.83 -49.43
C GLU A 5 -27.74 -13.54 -48.79
N VAL A 6 -28.61 -12.59 -48.47
CA VAL A 6 -28.21 -11.33 -47.82
C VAL A 6 -27.85 -11.58 -46.36
N ASP A 7 -28.62 -12.42 -45.67
CA ASP A 7 -28.40 -12.79 -44.27
C ASP A 7 -27.05 -13.50 -44.06
N THR A 8 -26.72 -14.47 -44.93
CA THR A 8 -25.40 -15.14 -44.90
C THR A 8 -24.25 -14.18 -45.20
N SER A 9 -24.42 -13.23 -46.11
CA SER A 9 -23.38 -12.25 -46.44
C SER A 9 -23.08 -11.25 -45.30
N VAL A 10 -24.09 -10.94 -44.48
CA VAL A 10 -23.95 -10.04 -43.33
C VAL A 10 -23.32 -10.79 -42.15
N GLU A 11 -23.68 -12.06 -41.93
CA GLU A 11 -23.03 -12.95 -40.95
C GLU A 11 -21.56 -13.23 -41.31
N ASP A 12 -21.25 -13.43 -42.60
CA ASP A 12 -19.88 -13.62 -43.08
C ASP A 12 -19.04 -12.34 -42.92
N ALA A 13 -19.63 -11.16 -43.19
CA ALA A 13 -18.95 -9.88 -43.01
C ALA A 13 -18.69 -9.57 -41.53
N ALA A 14 -19.65 -9.89 -40.64
CA ALA A 14 -19.49 -9.77 -39.20
C ALA A 14 -18.45 -10.74 -38.65
N SER A 15 -18.46 -12.00 -39.10
CA SER A 15 -17.48 -13.02 -38.71
C SER A 15 -16.07 -12.62 -39.13
N LYS A 16 -15.90 -12.12 -40.35
CA LYS A 16 -14.62 -11.65 -40.86
C LYS A 16 -14.09 -10.41 -40.13
N ALA A 17 -14.97 -9.52 -39.69
CA ALA A 17 -14.58 -8.38 -38.86
C ALA A 17 -14.14 -8.82 -37.45
N LEU A 18 -14.80 -9.84 -36.89
CA LEU A 18 -14.44 -10.42 -35.60
C LEU A 18 -13.08 -11.13 -35.66
N GLU A 19 -12.84 -11.93 -36.70
CA GLU A 19 -11.54 -12.58 -36.94
C GLU A 19 -10.41 -11.56 -37.08
N ALA A 20 -10.65 -10.46 -37.80
CA ALA A 20 -9.67 -9.38 -37.94
C ALA A 20 -9.38 -8.66 -36.61
N GLN A 21 -10.38 -8.51 -35.73
CA GLN A 21 -10.18 -7.98 -34.38
C GLN A 21 -9.37 -8.94 -33.51
N LEU A 22 -9.71 -10.24 -33.52
CA LEU A 22 -8.99 -11.26 -32.77
C LEU A 22 -7.52 -11.37 -33.21
N ASP A 23 -7.24 -11.32 -34.51
CA ASP A 23 -5.87 -11.33 -35.03
C ASP A 23 -5.07 -10.08 -34.64
N ALA A 24 -5.75 -8.92 -34.54
CA ALA A 24 -5.12 -7.68 -34.08
C ALA A 24 -4.81 -7.73 -32.58
N GLU A 25 -5.76 -8.19 -31.76
CA GLU A 25 -5.58 -8.39 -30.32
C GLU A 25 -4.49 -9.44 -30.03
N GLN A 26 -4.45 -10.54 -30.80
CA GLN A 26 -3.42 -11.57 -30.66
C GLN A 26 -2.02 -11.01 -30.97
N LYS A 27 -1.88 -10.17 -32.01
CA LYS A 27 -0.60 -9.52 -32.32
C LYS A 27 -0.17 -8.52 -31.26
N GLU A 28 -1.12 -7.80 -30.66
CA GLU A 28 -0.83 -6.93 -29.52
C GLU A 28 -0.39 -7.75 -28.31
N GLU A 29 -1.08 -8.85 -27.99
CA GLU A 29 -0.67 -9.77 -26.91
C GLU A 29 0.70 -10.40 -27.14
N ASP A 30 0.99 -10.84 -28.36
CA ASP A 30 2.28 -11.45 -28.73
C ASP A 30 3.43 -10.43 -28.64
N ALA A 31 3.13 -9.13 -28.81
CA ALA A 31 4.10 -8.05 -28.61
C ALA A 31 4.35 -7.74 -27.12
N ILE A 32 3.50 -8.19 -26.20
CA ILE A 32 3.66 -7.95 -24.76
C ILE A 32 4.71 -8.92 -24.18
N THR A 33 5.81 -8.36 -23.68
CA THR A 33 6.78 -9.14 -22.89
C THR A 33 6.30 -9.30 -21.45
N LYS A 34 5.89 -10.53 -21.08
CA LYS A 34 5.44 -10.86 -19.71
C LYS A 34 6.64 -11.09 -18.80
N LEU A 35 6.75 -10.30 -17.73
CA LEU A 35 7.83 -10.40 -16.73
C LEU A 35 7.28 -10.95 -15.41
N LEU A 36 7.85 -12.05 -14.91
CA LEU A 36 7.53 -12.63 -13.61
C LEU A 36 8.65 -12.29 -12.61
N VAL A 37 8.32 -11.56 -11.55
CA VAL A 37 9.26 -11.23 -10.46
C VAL A 37 8.95 -12.10 -9.25
N LEU A 38 9.89 -12.96 -8.86
CA LEU A 38 9.79 -13.83 -7.69
C LEU A 38 10.67 -13.33 -6.54
N GLY A 39 10.22 -13.55 -5.31
CA GLY A 39 10.93 -13.17 -4.09
C GLY A 39 10.07 -13.40 -2.85
N THR A 40 10.71 -13.51 -1.68
CA THR A 40 10.05 -13.67 -0.37
C THR A 40 9.20 -12.44 0.00
N GLY A 41 8.38 -12.53 1.05
CA GLY A 41 7.72 -11.34 1.61
C GLY A 41 8.71 -10.19 1.81
N GLU A 42 8.27 -8.95 1.57
CA GLU A 42 9.08 -7.71 1.76
C GLU A 42 10.36 -7.59 0.91
N SER A 43 10.61 -8.49 -0.05
CA SER A 43 11.80 -8.44 -0.92
C SER A 43 11.84 -7.27 -1.93
N GLY A 44 11.04 -6.22 -1.75
CA GLY A 44 11.00 -5.04 -2.62
C GLY A 44 10.31 -5.22 -3.97
N LYS A 45 9.63 -6.34 -4.24
CA LYS A 45 8.94 -6.58 -5.53
C LYS A 45 7.97 -5.46 -5.88
N SER A 46 7.08 -5.12 -4.95
CA SER A 46 6.11 -4.04 -5.13
C SER A 46 6.79 -2.70 -5.40
N THR A 47 7.92 -2.43 -4.76
CA THR A 47 8.73 -1.22 -4.97
C THR A 47 9.29 -1.17 -6.40
N VAL A 48 9.81 -2.28 -6.93
CA VAL A 48 10.31 -2.35 -8.32
C VAL A 48 9.18 -2.08 -9.31
N PHE A 49 8.00 -2.68 -9.12
CA PHE A 49 6.85 -2.41 -9.99
C PHE A 49 6.36 -0.96 -9.89
N LYS A 50 6.35 -0.36 -8.69
CA LYS A 50 6.01 1.07 -8.51
C LYS A 50 7.01 1.97 -9.24
N GLN A 51 8.31 1.68 -9.15
CA GLN A 51 9.34 2.42 -9.90
C GLN A 51 9.16 2.29 -11.41
N MET A 52 8.86 1.10 -11.92
CA MET A 52 8.56 0.92 -13.36
C MET A 52 7.32 1.72 -13.78
N LYS A 53 6.26 1.76 -12.97
CA LYS A 53 5.08 2.59 -13.25
C LYS A 53 5.42 4.09 -13.29
N ILE A 54 6.26 4.58 -12.38
CA ILE A 54 6.68 5.99 -12.36
C ILE A 54 7.49 6.33 -13.62
N LEU A 55 8.39 5.44 -14.05
CA LEU A 55 9.28 5.70 -15.19
C LEU A 55 8.62 5.49 -16.57
N TYR A 56 7.67 4.58 -16.69
CA TYR A 56 7.17 4.10 -17.99
C TYR A 56 5.64 4.14 -18.14
N SER A 57 4.90 4.64 -17.16
CA SER A 57 3.44 4.74 -17.21
C SER A 57 2.95 6.06 -16.58
N VAL A 58 1.66 6.35 -16.71
CA VAL A 58 1.04 7.45 -15.97
C VAL A 58 1.04 7.05 -14.48
N PRO A 59 1.69 7.82 -13.59
CA PRO A 59 1.70 7.52 -12.16
C PRO A 59 0.27 7.49 -11.63
N ASP A 60 -0.04 6.52 -10.77
CA ASP A 60 -1.31 6.52 -10.05
C ASP A 60 -1.42 7.82 -9.24
N PRO A 61 -2.61 8.49 -9.21
CA PRO A 61 -2.78 9.73 -8.46
C PRO A 61 -2.38 9.54 -6.99
N PRO A 62 -1.60 10.46 -6.39
CA PRO A 62 -1.17 10.32 -5.00
C PRO A 62 -2.32 10.10 -4.01
N ALA A 63 -3.50 10.67 -4.30
CA ALA A 63 -4.71 10.50 -3.53
C ALA A 63 -5.11 9.02 -3.28
N LYS A 64 -4.78 8.10 -4.21
CA LYS A 64 -5.05 6.66 -4.04
C LYS A 64 -4.24 6.04 -2.90
N PHE A 65 -3.11 6.64 -2.53
CA PHE A 65 -2.20 6.11 -1.51
C PHE A 65 -2.44 6.70 -0.13
N ILE A 66 -3.36 7.64 0.04
CA ILE A 66 -3.68 8.24 1.36
C ILE A 66 -4.04 7.15 2.36
N LEU A 67 -4.99 6.28 2.00
CA LEU A 67 -5.45 5.21 2.87
C LEU A 67 -4.32 4.21 3.16
N VAL A 68 -3.48 3.90 2.17
CA VAL A 68 -2.35 2.98 2.34
C VAL A 68 -1.30 3.54 3.30
N CYS A 69 -0.98 4.84 3.21
CA CYS A 69 -0.06 5.49 4.15
C CYS A 69 -0.62 5.49 5.58
N ARG A 70 -1.93 5.76 5.74
CA ARG A 70 -2.60 5.68 7.04
C ARG A 70 -2.64 4.24 7.58
N ALA A 71 -2.92 3.26 6.73
CA ALA A 71 -2.87 1.85 7.09
C ALA A 71 -1.47 1.44 7.57
N ASN A 72 -0.40 1.95 6.93
CA ASN A 72 0.96 1.72 7.40
C ASN A 72 1.20 2.36 8.78
N LEU A 73 0.68 3.56 9.07
CA LEU A 73 0.78 4.14 10.42
C LEU A 73 0.16 3.24 11.49
N PHE A 74 -1.13 2.92 11.36
CA PHE A 74 -1.87 2.17 12.37
C PHE A 74 -1.47 0.70 12.38
N GLY A 75 -1.35 0.07 11.22
CA GLY A 75 -0.90 -1.32 11.09
C GLY A 75 0.47 -1.54 11.71
N ASN A 76 1.42 -0.64 11.49
CA ASN A 76 2.74 -0.75 12.11
C ASN A 76 2.66 -0.57 13.64
N ALA A 77 1.74 0.25 14.17
CA ALA A 77 1.50 0.32 15.63
C ALA A 77 0.96 -0.98 16.21
N HIS A 78 0.03 -1.64 15.54
CA HIS A 78 -0.43 -2.98 15.94
C HIS A 78 0.70 -4.01 15.88
N ALA A 79 1.56 -3.96 14.85
CA ALA A 79 2.72 -4.82 14.71
C ALA A 79 3.76 -4.60 15.83
N VAL A 80 4.12 -3.35 16.12
CA VAL A 80 5.05 -3.00 17.20
C VAL A 80 4.49 -3.45 18.56
N ALA A 81 3.21 -3.22 18.85
CA ALA A 81 2.59 -3.67 20.09
C ALA A 81 2.59 -5.20 20.22
N GLY A 82 2.40 -5.92 19.10
CA GLY A 82 2.56 -7.37 19.04
C GLY A 82 4.00 -7.80 19.32
N GLY A 83 4.97 -7.14 18.68
CA GLY A 83 6.41 -7.36 18.88
C GLY A 83 6.84 -7.13 20.32
N MET A 84 6.38 -6.05 20.97
CA MET A 84 6.64 -5.77 22.38
C MET A 84 6.19 -6.92 23.29
N LYS A 85 5.02 -7.51 23.03
CA LYS A 85 4.53 -8.68 23.79
C LYS A 85 5.39 -9.91 23.57
N VAL A 86 5.79 -10.18 22.32
CA VAL A 86 6.62 -11.35 21.97
C VAL A 86 8.02 -11.23 22.59
N LEU A 87 8.60 -10.03 22.53
CA LEU A 87 9.95 -9.75 23.04
C LEU A 87 9.98 -9.47 24.55
N ASN A 88 8.81 -9.47 25.20
CA ASN A 88 8.60 -9.14 26.61
C ASN A 88 9.21 -7.77 27.00
N ILE A 89 8.98 -6.77 26.14
CA ILE A 89 9.42 -5.38 26.33
C ILE A 89 8.26 -4.58 26.92
N GLY A 90 8.49 -3.94 28.06
CA GLY A 90 7.55 -2.98 28.65
C GLY A 90 7.71 -1.59 28.05
N TYR A 91 6.69 -0.75 28.18
CA TYR A 91 6.79 0.66 27.83
C TYR A 91 7.83 1.39 28.69
N GLY A 92 8.46 2.41 28.12
CA GLY A 92 9.39 3.28 28.82
C GLY A 92 8.72 4.14 29.90
N GLY A 93 7.44 4.46 29.73
CA GLY A 93 6.64 5.16 30.74
C GLY A 93 5.13 5.07 30.51
N ALA A 94 4.37 5.56 31.50
CA ALA A 94 2.90 5.55 31.45
C ALA A 94 2.32 6.39 30.30
N GLU A 95 3.03 7.43 29.87
CA GLU A 95 2.61 8.27 28.74
C GLU A 95 2.66 7.51 27.41
N GLY A 96 3.73 6.73 27.17
CA GLY A 96 3.88 5.88 26.00
C GLY A 96 2.83 4.76 25.96
N GLU A 97 2.57 4.13 27.11
CA GLU A 97 1.51 3.12 27.24
C GLU A 97 0.12 3.71 26.95
N ALA A 98 -0.20 4.88 27.51
CA ALA A 98 -1.47 5.55 27.27
C ALA A 98 -1.63 5.98 25.81
N ALA A 99 -0.57 6.49 25.19
CA ALA A 99 -0.54 6.87 23.78
C ALA A 99 -0.78 5.66 22.86
N MET A 100 -0.04 4.56 23.06
CA MET A 100 -0.25 3.33 22.29
C MET A 100 -1.64 2.75 22.52
N THR A 101 -2.16 2.79 23.75
CA THR A 101 -3.54 2.35 24.03
C THR A 101 -4.57 3.10 23.18
N ARG A 102 -4.42 4.42 23.01
CA ARG A 102 -5.31 5.22 22.15
C ARG A 102 -5.17 4.86 20.68
N ILE A 103 -3.92 4.68 20.20
CA ILE A 103 -3.66 4.32 18.80
C ILE A 103 -4.25 2.93 18.49
N LEU A 104 -4.04 1.95 19.38
CA LEU A 104 -4.47 0.56 19.19
C LEU A 104 -5.99 0.38 19.31
N ALA A 105 -6.71 1.35 19.90
CA ALA A 105 -8.17 1.38 19.90
C ALA A 105 -8.76 1.64 18.50
N LEU A 106 -7.95 2.11 17.56
CA LEU A 106 -8.34 2.40 16.19
C LEU A 106 -8.03 1.22 15.25
N PRO A 107 -8.81 1.07 14.16
CA PRO A 107 -8.59 0.01 13.19
C PRO A 107 -7.26 0.21 12.45
N ALA A 108 -6.58 -0.91 12.18
CA ALA A 108 -5.28 -0.95 11.50
C ALA A 108 -5.35 -0.55 10.01
N ASP A 109 -6.55 -0.44 9.43
CA ASP A 109 -6.78 -0.24 8.00
C ASP A 109 -6.64 1.23 7.56
N GLY A 110 -6.38 2.15 8.49
CA GLY A 110 -6.21 3.57 8.18
C GLY A 110 -7.51 4.36 7.99
N ASN A 111 -8.67 3.74 8.18
CA ASN A 111 -9.99 4.40 8.07
C ASN A 111 -10.39 5.16 9.35
N ALA A 112 -9.47 5.35 10.29
CA ALA A 112 -9.74 6.08 11.51
C ALA A 112 -9.99 7.57 11.25
N ASP A 113 -10.95 8.14 11.98
CA ASP A 113 -11.15 9.59 12.02
C ASP A 113 -9.92 10.25 12.63
N VAL A 114 -9.35 11.20 11.90
CA VAL A 114 -8.15 11.87 12.35
C VAL A 114 -8.50 12.98 13.33
N THR A 115 -8.09 12.82 14.58
CA THR A 115 -8.18 13.85 15.62
C THR A 115 -6.80 14.42 15.94
N PRO A 116 -6.71 15.68 16.38
CA PRO A 116 -5.43 16.28 16.83
C PRO A 116 -4.71 15.44 17.90
N ASP A 117 -5.48 14.81 18.79
CA ASP A 117 -4.96 13.96 19.87
C ASP A 117 -4.20 12.71 19.36
N LEU A 118 -4.45 12.27 18.12
CA LEU A 118 -3.71 11.16 17.52
C LEU A 118 -2.31 11.55 17.10
N VAL A 119 -2.12 12.77 16.61
CA VAL A 119 -0.80 13.29 16.26
C VAL A 119 0.09 13.32 17.50
N GLU A 120 -0.44 13.82 18.61
CA GLU A 120 0.27 13.81 19.89
C GLU A 120 0.54 12.39 20.37
N SER A 121 -0.43 11.48 20.26
CA SER A 121 -0.24 10.07 20.62
C SER A 121 0.90 9.42 19.83
N PHE A 122 0.99 9.61 18.51
CA PHE A 122 2.10 9.07 17.72
C PHE A 122 3.44 9.71 18.11
N ALA A 123 3.48 11.02 18.38
CA ALA A 123 4.69 11.70 18.79
C ALA A 123 5.19 11.24 20.18
N VAL A 124 4.28 10.97 21.12
CA VAL A 124 4.60 10.41 22.44
C VAL A 124 5.06 8.96 22.32
N ALA A 125 4.33 8.13 21.54
CA ALA A 125 4.69 6.74 21.30
C ALA A 125 6.08 6.61 20.65
N TYR A 126 6.40 7.45 19.66
CA TYR A 126 7.71 7.39 18.98
C TYR A 126 8.89 7.74 19.90
N LYS A 127 8.65 8.48 20.99
CA LYS A 127 9.69 8.83 21.99
C LYS A 127 9.82 7.82 23.12
N ASP A 128 8.92 6.85 23.21
CA ASP A 128 8.97 5.84 24.26
C ASP A 128 10.12 4.86 24.03
N THR A 129 10.92 4.64 25.06
CA THR A 129 12.13 3.80 24.97
C THR A 129 11.83 2.33 24.76
N GLY A 130 10.69 1.82 25.26
CA GLY A 130 10.27 0.45 25.04
C GLY A 130 9.81 0.21 23.60
N ILE A 131 9.09 1.18 23.04
CA ILE A 131 8.68 1.17 21.64
C ILE A 131 9.89 1.25 20.71
N ASP A 132 10.84 2.14 20.98
CA ASP A 132 12.06 2.27 20.18
C ASP A 132 12.90 0.99 20.21
N GLN A 133 13.07 0.36 21.39
CA GLN A 133 13.72 -0.94 21.52
C GLN A 133 13.02 -2.05 20.72
N ALA A 134 11.69 -2.05 20.69
CA ALA A 134 10.93 -3.00 19.89
C ALA A 134 11.15 -2.75 18.39
N ILE A 135 11.23 -1.50 17.94
CA ILE A 135 11.52 -1.17 16.53
C ILE A 135 12.97 -1.51 16.17
N GLU A 136 13.94 -1.32 17.05
CA GLU A 136 15.33 -1.76 16.82
C GLU A 136 15.45 -3.27 16.62
N ARG A 137 14.60 -4.04 17.32
CA ARG A 137 14.51 -5.51 17.22
C ARG A 137 13.48 -5.97 16.18
N ALA A 138 13.14 -5.12 15.22
CA ALA A 138 12.20 -5.42 14.14
C ALA A 138 12.52 -6.73 13.41
N ALA A 139 13.80 -7.14 13.30
CA ALA A 139 14.19 -8.39 12.65
C ALA A 139 13.68 -9.67 13.38
N GLU A 140 13.24 -9.57 14.64
CA GLU A 140 12.76 -10.69 15.45
C GLU A 140 11.25 -10.94 15.31
N TYR A 141 10.53 -10.07 14.61
CA TYR A 141 9.10 -10.20 14.32
C TYR A 141 8.75 -9.59 12.97
N GLN A 142 7.49 -9.70 12.53
CA GLN A 142 7.10 -9.10 11.26
C GLN A 142 6.77 -7.62 11.46
N LEU A 143 7.73 -6.74 11.19
CA LEU A 143 7.53 -5.29 11.14
C LEU A 143 7.96 -4.74 9.79
N ASN A 144 7.18 -3.81 9.24
CA ASN A 144 7.52 -3.14 8.01
C ASN A 144 8.77 -2.26 8.18
N ASP A 145 9.77 -2.43 7.32
CA ASP A 145 11.01 -1.63 7.30
C ASP A 145 10.77 -0.11 7.23
N SER A 146 9.64 0.30 6.64
CA SER A 146 9.25 1.71 6.52
C SER A 146 8.55 2.28 7.77
N THR A 147 8.47 1.52 8.87
CA THR A 147 7.78 1.96 10.11
C THR A 147 8.28 3.31 10.61
N ARG A 148 9.60 3.46 10.79
CA ARG A 148 10.19 4.73 11.27
C ARG A 148 9.83 5.90 10.37
N TYR A 149 9.89 5.69 9.06
CA TYR A 149 9.56 6.71 8.07
C TYR A 149 8.11 7.21 8.20
N PHE A 150 7.15 6.30 8.34
CA PHE A 150 5.74 6.68 8.48
C PHE A 150 5.46 7.36 9.82
N TRP A 151 6.10 6.91 10.91
CA TRP A 151 5.89 7.48 12.24
C TRP A 151 6.52 8.86 12.41
N GLU A 152 7.69 9.10 11.82
CA GLU A 152 8.30 10.44 11.76
C GLU A 152 7.42 11.45 11.00
N ARG A 153 6.64 10.96 10.03
CA ARG A 153 5.72 11.76 9.23
C ARG A 153 4.27 11.69 9.70
N ALA A 154 4.01 11.13 10.89
CA ALA A 154 2.66 10.96 11.41
C ALA A 154 1.85 12.27 11.40
N GLU A 155 2.47 13.38 11.80
CA GLU A 155 1.83 14.70 11.79
C GLU A 155 1.34 15.11 10.40
N GLU A 156 2.11 14.85 9.35
CA GLU A 156 1.74 15.22 7.99
C GLU A 156 0.67 14.29 7.42
N ILE A 157 0.81 12.97 7.62
CA ILE A 157 -0.09 11.94 7.07
C ILE A 157 -1.49 12.02 7.69
N LEU A 158 -1.57 12.49 8.93
CA LEU A 158 -2.79 12.67 9.69
C LEU A 158 -3.53 13.97 9.31
N LYS A 159 -2.93 14.91 8.58
CA LYS A 159 -3.66 16.12 8.15
C LYS A 159 -4.82 15.78 7.20
N SER A 160 -5.87 16.60 7.25
CA SER A 160 -7.05 16.45 6.40
C SER A 160 -6.77 16.75 4.92
N ASP A 161 -5.80 17.62 4.66
CA ASP A 161 -5.31 18.01 3.33
C ASP A 161 -4.05 17.23 2.90
N TYR A 162 -3.72 16.13 3.61
CA TYR A 162 -2.57 15.29 3.29
C TYR A 162 -2.64 14.77 1.85
N LEU A 163 -1.55 15.02 1.11
CA LEU A 163 -1.31 14.44 -0.21
C LEU A 163 0.02 13.68 -0.17
N PRO A 164 0.05 12.36 -0.45
CA PRO A 164 1.27 11.57 -0.43
C PRO A 164 2.33 12.14 -1.38
N SER A 165 3.55 12.27 -0.89
CA SER A 165 4.71 12.52 -1.73
C SER A 165 5.10 11.26 -2.52
N GLU A 166 5.93 11.42 -3.55
CA GLU A 166 6.50 10.27 -4.27
C GLU A 166 7.19 9.28 -3.31
N GLN A 167 7.88 9.80 -2.29
CA GLN A 167 8.55 8.98 -1.30
C GLN A 167 7.59 8.16 -0.43
N ASP A 168 6.41 8.72 -0.12
CA ASP A 168 5.33 8.02 0.58
C ASP A 168 4.78 6.91 -0.30
N VAL A 169 4.50 7.20 -1.58
CA VAL A 169 3.99 6.21 -2.55
C VAL A 169 4.96 5.05 -2.73
N LEU A 170 6.27 5.34 -2.78
CA LEU A 170 7.32 4.33 -2.95
C LEU A 170 7.49 3.41 -1.74
N ARG A 171 7.31 3.93 -0.53
CA ARG A 171 7.46 3.18 0.74
C ARG A 171 6.17 2.54 1.22
N ALA A 172 5.02 2.97 0.70
CA ALA A 172 3.71 2.45 1.04
C ALA A 172 3.46 1.02 0.58
#